data_AF-A0A2J6W1X8-F1
#
_entry.id   AF-A0A2J6W1X8-F1
#
_cell.length_a   1.000
_cell.length_b   1.000
_cell.length_c   1.000
_cell.angle_alpha   90.00
_cell.angle_beta   90.00
_cell.angle_gamma   90.00
#
_symmetry.space_group_name_H-M   'P 1'
#
loop_
_entity.id
_entity.type
_entity.pdbx_description
1 polymer ?
#
loop_
_entity_poly.entity_id
_entity_poly.type
_entity_poly.pdbx_seq_one_letter_code
_entity_poly.pdbx_strand_id
1 'polypeptide(L)' 'MEEANKKLSSGRIIAIAILILIPFFVYILYPTYDKVNPTIDGLTFFYWYQTLWLVISGIMYAIAAYLWDKR' A
#
# COMPACT_ATOMS: atom_id res chain seq x y z
N MET A 1 22.89 3.30 -28.74
CA MET A 1 21.89 2.29 -28.38
C MET A 1 22.36 1.55 -27.12
N GLU A 2 22.57 2.32 -26.05
CA GLU A 2 23.27 1.90 -24.83
C GLU A 2 22.46 2.34 -23.60
N GLU A 3 21.12 2.26 -23.69
CA GLU A 3 20.29 2.24 -22.50
C GLU A 3 20.37 0.82 -21.93
N ALA A 4 21.50 0.60 -21.27
CA ALA A 4 21.83 -0.62 -20.58
C ALA A 4 20.70 -0.97 -19.61
N ASN A 5 20.29 -2.23 -19.71
CA ASN A 5 19.43 -2.97 -18.79
C ASN A 5 19.89 -2.78 -17.33
N LYS A 6 19.54 -1.66 -16.70
CA LYS A 6 19.79 -1.42 -15.28
C LYS A 6 18.80 -2.28 -14.50
N LYS A 7 19.27 -3.45 -14.06
CA LYS A 7 18.52 -4.26 -13.11
C LYS A 7 18.38 -3.48 -11.80
N LEU A 8 17.15 -3.43 -11.28
CA LEU A 8 16.91 -2.97 -9.92
C LEU A 8 17.74 -3.82 -8.95
N SER A 9 18.35 -3.17 -7.95
CA SER A 9 19.04 -3.90 -6.89
C SER A 9 18.04 -4.75 -6.09
N SER A 10 18.50 -5.88 -5.53
CA SER A 10 17.65 -6.78 -4.73
C SER A 10 16.94 -6.04 -3.59
N GLY A 11 17.61 -5.08 -2.95
CA GLY A 11 17.01 -4.25 -1.90
C GLY A 11 15.84 -3.39 -2.40
N ARG A 12 15.93 -2.81 -3.60
CA ARG A 12 14.81 -2.05 -4.19
C ARG A 12 13.62 -2.95 -4.53
N ILE A 13 13.89 -4.14 -5.06
CA ILE A 13 12.84 -5.13 -5.37
C ILE A 13 12.11 -5.53 -4.09
N ILE A 14 12.84 -5.81 -3.01
CA ILE A 14 12.26 -6.15 -1.70
C ILE A 14 11.42 -4.98 -1.17
N ALA A 15 11.92 -3.75 -1.24
CA ALA A 15 11.17 -2.57 -0.81
C ALA A 15 9.85 -2.41 -1.58
N ILE A 16 9.89 -2.54 -2.91
CA ILE A 16 8.69 -2.48 -3.77
C ILE A 16 7.71 -3.60 -3.42
N ALA A 17 8.20 -4.84 -3.21
CA ALA A 17 7.36 -5.95 -2.81
C ALA A 17 6.66 -5.70 -1.47
N ILE A 18 7.39 -5.17 -0.47
CA ILE A 18 6.81 -4.82 0.83
C ILE A 18 5.72 -3.74 0.70
N LEU A 19 6.00 -2.68 -0.07
CA LEU A 19 5.04 -1.59 -0.31
C LEU A 19 3.74 -2.07 -0.97
N ILE A 20 3.79 -3.13 -1.77
CA ILE A 20 2.61 -3.71 -2.40
C ILE A 20 1.91 -4.73 -1.49
N LEU A 21 2.68 -5.56 -0.78
CA LEU A 21 2.14 -6.63 0.05
C LEU A 21 1.44 -6.11 1.32
N ILE A 22 1.90 -5.00 1.92
CA ILE A 22 1.26 -4.44 3.11
C ILE A 22 -0.22 -4.10 2.84
N PRO A 23 -0.58 -3.28 1.82
CA PRO A 23 -1.97 -3.04 1.46
C PRO A 23 -2.76 -4.34 1.25
N PHE A 24 -2.21 -5.29 0.51
CA PHE A 24 -2.86 -6.56 0.22
C PHE A 24 -3.27 -7.31 1.49
N PHE A 25 -2.34 -7.46 2.45
CA PHE A 25 -2.64 -8.14 3.70
C PHE A 25 -3.62 -7.36 4.59
N VAL A 26 -3.54 -6.03 4.60
CA VAL A 26 -4.50 -5.19 5.32
C VAL A 26 -5.93 -5.44 4.83
N TYR A 27 -6.16 -5.49 3.52
CA TYR A 27 -7.50 -5.73 2.97
C TYR A 27 -7.98 -7.18 3.16
N ILE A 28 -7.07 -8.17 3.17
CA ILE A 28 -7.44 -9.56 3.51
C ILE A 28 -7.86 -9.69 4.97
N LEU A 29 -7.17 -8.98 5.87
CA LEU A 29 -7.44 -9.00 7.30
C LEU A 29 -8.62 -8.11 7.70
N TYR A 30 -9.53 -7.76 6.78
CA TYR A 30 -10.71 -6.95 7.08
C TYR A 30 -11.57 -7.45 8.24
N PRO A 31 -11.70 -8.77 8.53
CA PRO A 31 -12.49 -9.22 9.68
C PRO A 31 -11.93 -8.72 11.02
N THR A 32 -10.67 -8.27 11.07
CA THR A 32 -10.04 -7.71 12.28
C THR A 32 -10.53 -6.30 12.61
N TYR A 33 -11.00 -5.56 11.61
CA TYR A 33 -11.48 -4.17 11.72
C TYR A 33 -12.89 -3.96 11.16
N ASP A 34 -13.60 -5.01 10.79
CA ASP A 34 -15.03 -4.97 10.51
C ASP A 34 -15.82 -4.80 11.81
N LYS A 35 -15.86 -3.56 12.31
CA LYS A 35 -16.52 -3.18 13.56
C LYS A 35 -17.33 -1.91 13.35
N VAL A 36 -18.34 -1.74 14.19
CA VAL A 36 -19.18 -0.53 14.21
C VAL A 36 -18.48 0.62 14.94
N ASN A 37 -17.94 0.34 16.13
CA ASN A 37 -17.34 1.34 17.00
C ASN A 37 -15.80 1.24 17.05
N PRO A 38 -15.08 2.36 17.21
CA PRO A 38 -15.58 3.72 17.38
C PRO A 38 -16.10 4.33 16.07
N THR A 39 -17.07 5.25 16.19
CA THR A 39 -17.57 6.03 15.08
C THR A 39 -16.90 7.40 15.01
N ILE A 40 -16.74 7.95 13.81
CA ILE A 40 -16.29 9.33 13.57
C ILE A 40 -17.37 10.00 12.72
N ASP A 41 -18.04 11.03 13.26
CA ASP A 41 -19.13 11.74 12.58
C ASP A 41 -20.21 10.81 11.98
N GLY A 42 -20.51 9.71 12.68
CA GLY A 42 -21.49 8.70 12.25
C GLY A 42 -20.94 7.62 11.30
N LEU A 43 -19.70 7.73 10.81
CA LEU A 43 -19.02 6.66 10.08
C LEU A 43 -18.52 5.58 11.02
N THR A 44 -18.82 4.31 10.72
CA THR A 44 -18.34 3.18 11.51
C THR A 44 -16.83 2.96 11.39
N PHE A 45 -16.26 2.22 12.35
CA PHE A 45 -14.85 1.85 12.36
C PHE A 45 -14.37 1.30 11.03
N PHE A 46 -15.11 0.33 10.47
CA PHE A 46 -14.81 -0.25 9.17
C PHE A 46 -14.61 0.81 8.07
N TYR A 47 -15.56 1.74 7.90
CA TYR A 47 -15.53 2.68 6.79
C TYR A 47 -14.42 3.72 6.89
N TRP A 48 -14.25 4.35 8.05
CA TRP A 48 -13.23 5.39 8.18
C TRP A 48 -11.82 4.78 8.18
N TYR A 49 -11.65 3.61 8.80
CA TYR A 49 -10.37 2.91 8.81
C TYR A 49 -9.99 2.44 7.41
N GLN A 50 -10.95 1.89 6.66
CA GLN A 50 -10.72 1.46 5.27
C GLN A 50 -10.45 2.64 4.33
N THR A 51 -11.09 3.78 4.55
CA THR A 51 -10.83 5.01 3.77
C THR A 51 -9.43 5.56 4.06
N LEU A 52 -9.00 5.57 5.33
CA LEU A 52 -7.64 5.93 5.70
C LEU A 52 -6.62 5.01 5.01
N TRP A 53 -6.87 3.70 5.04
CA TRP A 53 -6.02 2.72 4.37
C TRP A 53 -6.02 2.83 2.86
N LEU A 54 -7.12 3.29 2.24
CA LEU A 54 -7.17 3.57 0.82
C LEU A 54 -6.16 4.66 0.43
N VAL A 55 -6.12 5.76 1.19
CA VAL A 55 -5.16 6.86 0.98
C VAL A 55 -3.73 6.39 1.21
N ILE A 56 -3.47 5.68 2.32
CA ILE A 56 -2.15 5.12 2.64
C ILE A 56 -1.68 4.19 1.51
N SER A 57 -2.55 3.29 1.04
CA SER A 57 -2.23 2.35 -0.05
C SER A 57 -1.89 3.09 -1.35
N GLY A 58 -2.63 4.14 -1.69
CA GLY A 58 -2.33 4.99 -2.84
C GLY A 58 -0.93 5.61 -2.76
N ILE A 59 -0.54 6.12 -1.59
CA ILE A 59 0.81 6.66 -1.36
C ILE A 59 1.86 5.56 -1.49
N MET A 60 1.62 4.38 -0.93
CA MET A 60 2.55 3.23 -1.02
C MET A 60 2.76 2.79 -2.47
N TYR A 61 1.68 2.72 -3.26
CA TYR A 61 1.76 2.40 -4.68
C TYR A 61 2.47 3.49 -5.49
N ALA A 62 2.25 4.78 -5.17
CA ALA A 62 2.97 5.87 -5.82
C ALA A 62 4.48 5.80 -5.53
N ILE A 63 4.89 5.49 -4.30
CA ILE A 63 6.30 5.29 -3.94
C ILE A 63 6.86 4.05 -4.66
N ALA A 64 6.13 2.94 -4.69
CA ALA A 64 6.55 1.73 -5.39
C ALA A 64 6.75 1.99 -6.90
N ALA A 65 5.83 2.71 -7.54
CA ALA A 65 5.94 3.12 -8.93
C ALA A 65 7.16 4.02 -9.15
N TYR A 66 7.38 5.02 -8.29
CA TYR A 66 8.56 5.90 -8.37
C TYR A 66 9.88 5.13 -8.21
N LEU A 67 9.95 4.15 -7.30
CA LEU A 67 11.13 3.30 -7.13
C LEU A 67 11.36 2.37 -8.32
N TRP A 68 10.28 1.95 -8.99
CA TRP A 68 10.33 1.11 -10.18
C TRP A 68 10.77 1.88 -11.43
N ASP A 69 10.28 3.11 -11.61
CA ASP A 69 10.56 3.97 -12.77
C ASP A 69 12.03 4.41 -12.82
N LYS A 70 12.70 4.51 -11.65
CA LYS A 70 14.16 4.73 -11.55
C LYS A 70 15.03 3.51 -11.93
N ARG A 71 14.56 2.69 -12.87
CA ARG A 71 15.36 1.63 -13.52
C ARG A 71 16.46 2.28 -14.34
#